data_AF-A0A951FEE4-F1
#
_entry.id   AF-A0A951FEE4-F1
#
_cell.length_a   1.000
_cell.length_b   1.000
_cell.length_c   1.000
_cell.angle_alpha   90.00
_cell.angle_beta   90.00
_cell.angle_gamma   90.00
#
_symmetry.space_group_name_H-M   'P 1'
#
loop_
_entity.id
_entity.type
_entity.pdbx_description
1 polymer ?
#
loop_
_entity_poly.entity_id
_entity_poly.type
_entity_poly.pdbx_seq_one_letter_code
_entity_poly.pdbx_strand_id
1 'polypeptide(L)'
;MQLIETGNPWGRVLAVILAVLVIALVMRSPSRPAIVAPADALGTSNVSTGLTGQFQVRPQPSAAAPPAPVDGKIAVISDGMLALYTADGSFTPEQVRSLAQPLSEALRYVSDRTGMQLSAPVSIIFERRANCGLDGAAYTERRTILLYACPDTPTNRAVNILAHEFVHQLANDHYGPAHMQADLILSEGLATWGAGKYWLGRESDFRGFVAHNYASALLPIGSHYRDYGTLDAMNRLYYQWASLVDFLITTQGRENFDTLYKSGHGMSPNTADYQGVLGSDLAGVEQQWKEWLSR
;
A
#
# COMPACT_ATOMS: atom_id res chain seq x y z
N MET A 1 -46.46 -52.03 13.29
CA MET A 1 -46.94 -51.40 12.04
C MET A 1 -48.04 -50.43 12.47
N GLN A 2 -47.93 -49.12 12.47
CA GLN A 2 -47.06 -48.13 11.80
C GLN A 2 -46.98 -46.92 12.75
N LEU A 3 -45.78 -46.40 12.99
CA LEU A 3 -45.58 -45.04 13.49
C LEU A 3 -45.64 -44.12 12.27
N ILE A 4 -46.59 -43.19 12.23
CA ILE A 4 -46.54 -42.03 11.35
C ILE A 4 -46.78 -40.81 12.23
N GLU A 5 -45.66 -40.22 12.65
CA GLU A 5 -45.61 -38.90 13.26
C GLU A 5 -46.20 -37.88 12.28
N THR A 6 -47.24 -37.18 12.73
CA THR A 6 -47.79 -36.01 12.05
C THR A 6 -46.82 -34.85 12.25
N GLY A 7 -46.03 -34.60 11.20
CA GLY A 7 -45.05 -33.52 11.18
C GLY A 7 -45.70 -32.18 11.51
N ASN A 8 -45.24 -31.57 12.60
CA ASN A 8 -45.62 -30.23 13.02
C ASN A 8 -45.25 -29.23 11.89
N PRO A 9 -46.22 -28.65 11.19
CA PRO A 9 -45.96 -27.77 10.04
C PRO A 9 -45.17 -26.52 10.45
N TRP A 10 -45.28 -26.10 11.71
CA TRP A 10 -44.53 -24.99 12.26
C TRP A 10 -43.05 -25.29 12.43
N GLY A 11 -42.68 -26.55 12.67
CA GLY A 11 -41.27 -26.95 12.82
C GLY A 11 -40.49 -26.78 11.52
N ARG A 12 -41.12 -27.03 10.37
CA ARG A 12 -40.48 -26.82 9.05
C ARG A 12 -40.35 -25.34 8.70
N VAL A 13 -41.35 -24.51 9.05
CA VAL A 13 -41.30 -23.06 8.82
C VAL A 13 -40.22 -22.41 9.70
N LEU A 14 -40.12 -22.81 10.97
CA LEU A 14 -39.07 -22.34 11.88
C LEU A 14 -37.67 -22.75 11.41
N ALA A 15 -37.49 -23.98 10.93
CA ALA A 15 -36.21 -24.45 10.40
C ALA A 15 -35.76 -23.66 9.16
N VAL A 16 -36.68 -23.32 8.25
CA VAL A 16 -36.37 -22.51 7.07
C VAL A 16 -36.04 -21.06 7.44
N ILE A 17 -36.78 -20.45 8.37
CA ILE A 17 -36.47 -19.09 8.85
C ILE A 17 -35.11 -19.05 9.55
N LEU A 18 -34.78 -20.06 10.37
CA LEU A 18 -33.47 -20.13 11.04
C LEU A 18 -32.34 -20.31 10.01
N ALA A 19 -32.53 -21.15 8.99
CA ALA A 19 -31.54 -21.35 7.94
C ALA A 19 -31.32 -20.07 7.11
N VAL A 20 -32.38 -19.34 6.77
CA VAL A 20 -32.27 -18.05 6.05
C VAL A 20 -31.60 -16.99 6.92
N LEU A 21 -31.88 -16.93 8.23
CA LEU A 21 -31.20 -16.01 9.14
C LEU A 21 -29.72 -16.36 9.32
N VAL A 22 -29.35 -17.63 9.41
CA VAL A 22 -27.96 -18.08 9.48
C VAL A 22 -27.23 -17.77 8.16
N ILE A 23 -27.85 -18.02 7.00
CA ILE A 23 -27.28 -17.66 5.70
C ILE A 23 -27.15 -16.13 5.59
N ALA A 24 -28.14 -15.35 6.02
CA ALA A 24 -28.05 -13.88 6.01
C ALA A 24 -27.00 -13.35 7.00
N LEU A 25 -26.75 -14.04 8.11
CA LEU A 25 -25.70 -13.70 9.09
C LEU A 25 -24.30 -14.09 8.59
N VAL A 26 -24.18 -15.20 7.85
CA VAL A 26 -22.94 -15.68 7.22
C VAL A 26 -22.63 -14.91 5.92
N MET A 27 -23.65 -14.45 5.20
CA MET A 27 -23.54 -13.64 3.97
C MET A 27 -23.57 -12.13 4.22
N ARG A 28 -23.73 -11.69 5.48
CA ARG A 28 -23.23 -10.38 5.89
C ARG A 28 -21.72 -10.45 5.74
N SER A 29 -21.26 -10.06 4.55
CA SER A 29 -19.87 -9.73 4.29
C SER A 29 -19.44 -8.89 5.49
N PRO A 30 -18.42 -9.32 6.28
CA PRO A 30 -17.94 -8.47 7.33
C PRO A 30 -17.66 -7.14 6.66
N SER A 31 -18.34 -6.08 7.14
CA SER A 31 -18.06 -4.72 6.73
C SER A 31 -16.55 -4.59 6.84
N ARG A 32 -15.85 -4.62 5.70
CA ARG A 32 -14.39 -4.59 5.74
C ARG A 32 -14.06 -3.32 6.51
N PRO A 33 -13.36 -3.42 7.65
CA PRO A 33 -13.07 -2.24 8.42
C PRO A 33 -12.37 -1.24 7.51
N ALA A 34 -12.57 0.05 7.76
CA ALA A 34 -11.83 1.09 7.06
C ALA A 34 -10.34 0.73 7.08
N ILE A 35 -9.63 1.06 6.00
CA ILE A 35 -8.19 0.85 5.91
C ILE A 35 -7.55 1.81 6.89
N VAL A 36 -7.28 1.32 8.10
CA VAL A 36 -6.68 2.10 9.18
C VAL A 36 -5.21 1.73 9.19
N ALA A 37 -4.37 2.53 8.51
CA ALA A 37 -2.99 2.67 8.98
C ALA A 37 -3.06 2.98 10.49
N PRO A 38 -2.11 2.52 11.31
CA PRO A 38 -2.24 2.63 12.76
C PRO A 38 -2.53 4.09 13.18
N ALA A 39 -3.27 4.26 14.28
CA ALA A 39 -3.89 5.54 14.63
C ALA A 39 -2.88 6.69 14.81
N ASP A 40 -1.60 6.39 14.97
CA ASP A 40 -0.46 7.31 14.98
C ASP A 40 0.02 7.72 13.58
N ALA A 41 -0.10 6.84 12.57
CA ALA A 41 0.07 7.15 11.15
C ALA A 41 -1.12 7.91 10.54
N LEU A 42 -2.29 7.86 11.19
CA LEU A 42 -3.51 8.61 10.82
C LEU A 42 -3.82 9.80 11.73
N GLY A 43 -3.21 9.87 12.90
CA GLY A 43 -3.50 10.88 13.90
C GLY A 43 -2.96 12.24 13.48
N THR A 44 -3.73 13.29 13.73
CA THR A 44 -3.28 14.70 13.81
C THR A 44 -2.42 14.90 15.06
N SER A 45 -1.52 13.97 15.30
CA SER A 45 -0.90 13.71 16.57
C SER A 45 0.30 14.63 16.69
N ASN A 46 0.07 15.92 16.97
CA ASN A 46 1.10 16.97 17.10
C ASN A 46 2.26 16.68 16.18
N VAL A 47 2.06 17.02 14.90
CA VAL A 47 3.10 17.16 13.90
C VAL A 47 4.40 17.44 14.63
N SER A 48 5.37 16.51 14.52
CA SER A 48 6.76 16.81 14.85
C SER A 48 6.97 18.24 14.42
N THR A 49 7.29 19.11 15.37
CA THR A 49 7.37 20.56 15.21
C THR A 49 8.29 20.98 14.05
N GLY A 50 8.95 20.03 13.39
CA GLY A 50 9.72 20.17 12.16
C GLY A 50 8.97 20.14 10.81
N LEU A 51 7.64 19.96 10.71
CA LEU A 51 6.98 19.97 9.38
C LEU A 51 5.79 20.93 9.21
N THR A 52 5.21 21.49 10.27
CA THR A 52 4.14 22.50 10.15
C THR A 52 4.63 23.90 9.80
N GLY A 53 5.95 24.13 9.70
CA GLY A 53 6.53 25.48 9.59
C GLY A 53 7.58 25.69 8.49
N GLN A 54 7.86 24.71 7.62
CA GLN A 54 8.89 24.86 6.57
C GLN A 54 8.37 24.80 5.13
N PHE A 55 7.06 24.68 4.92
CA PHE A 55 6.47 24.85 3.59
C PHE A 55 6.30 26.34 3.30
N GLN A 56 7.40 27.02 2.94
CA GLN A 56 7.25 28.26 2.19
C GLN A 56 6.57 27.92 0.86
N VAL A 57 5.32 28.35 0.73
CA VAL A 57 4.58 28.37 -0.54
C VAL A 57 5.43 29.16 -1.53
N ARG A 58 6.13 28.47 -2.42
CA ARG A 58 6.71 29.13 -3.59
C ARG A 58 5.56 29.31 -4.58
N PRO A 59 5.22 30.54 -5.00
CA PRO A 59 4.23 30.73 -6.05
C PRO A 59 4.70 29.98 -7.31
N GLN A 60 3.93 28.99 -7.73
CA GLN A 60 4.18 28.25 -8.97
C GLN A 60 3.68 29.10 -10.15
N PRO A 61 4.50 29.37 -11.19
CA PRO A 61 4.04 30.08 -12.37
C PRO A 61 3.39 29.15 -13.41
N SER A 62 2.31 29.68 -14.00
CA SER A 62 1.59 29.27 -15.23
C SER A 62 0.63 28.08 -15.16
N ALA A 63 -0.51 28.26 -15.83
CA ALA A 63 -1.63 27.32 -15.89
C ALA A 63 -1.18 25.99 -16.52
N ALA A 64 -1.10 24.96 -15.68
CA ALA A 64 -0.92 23.59 -16.11
C ALA A 64 -2.01 23.18 -17.12
N ALA A 65 -1.60 22.54 -18.21
CA ALA A 65 -2.51 22.06 -19.24
C ALA A 65 -3.26 20.79 -18.77
N PRO A 66 -4.49 20.55 -19.26
CA PRO A 66 -5.15 19.27 -19.04
C PRO A 66 -4.36 18.14 -19.74
N PRO A 67 -4.28 16.94 -19.14
CA PRO A 67 -3.59 15.81 -19.75
C PRO A 67 -4.39 15.21 -20.91
N ALA A 68 -3.77 14.31 -21.68
CA ALA A 68 -4.42 13.62 -22.80
C ALA A 68 -5.70 12.89 -22.35
N PRO A 69 -6.80 12.91 -23.11
CA PRO A 69 -8.05 12.29 -22.67
C PRO A 69 -7.92 10.80 -22.35
N VAL A 70 -8.61 10.36 -21.31
CA VAL A 70 -8.82 8.94 -20.96
C VAL A 70 -10.32 8.67 -20.96
N ASP A 71 -10.75 7.62 -21.66
CA ASP A 71 -12.17 7.33 -21.84
C ASP A 71 -12.91 7.18 -20.50
N GLY A 72 -14.03 7.91 -20.38
CA GLY A 72 -14.86 7.93 -19.18
C GLY A 72 -14.17 8.57 -17.96
N LYS A 73 -13.15 9.41 -18.17
CA LYS A 73 -12.45 10.16 -17.12
C LYS A 73 -12.40 11.65 -17.43
N ILE A 74 -12.41 12.44 -16.36
CA ILE A 74 -12.24 13.89 -16.41
C ILE A 74 -10.74 14.18 -16.26
N ALA A 75 -10.13 14.71 -17.32
CA ALA A 75 -8.76 15.22 -17.28
C ALA A 75 -8.72 16.50 -16.41
N VAL A 76 -7.89 16.51 -15.37
CA VAL A 76 -7.89 17.62 -14.38
C VAL A 76 -6.69 18.54 -14.59
N ILE A 77 -5.47 17.98 -14.55
CA ILE A 77 -4.22 18.75 -14.59
C ILE A 77 -3.04 17.84 -14.95
N SER A 78 -2.08 18.38 -15.71
CA SER A 78 -0.77 17.77 -15.91
C SER A 78 0.31 18.65 -15.28
N ASP A 79 1.06 18.10 -14.33
CA ASP A 79 2.14 18.79 -13.62
C ASP A 79 3.44 17.98 -13.77
N GLY A 80 4.28 18.38 -14.73
CA GLY A 80 5.55 17.72 -15.02
C GLY A 80 5.38 16.24 -15.37
N MET A 81 5.77 15.36 -14.44
CA MET A 81 5.74 13.90 -14.60
C MET A 81 4.39 13.27 -14.21
N LEU A 82 3.42 14.07 -13.75
CA LEU A 82 2.11 13.58 -13.30
C LEU A 82 1.00 14.07 -14.22
N ALA A 83 0.10 13.16 -14.60
CA ALA A 83 -1.16 13.46 -15.27
C ALA A 83 -2.33 12.99 -14.41
N LEU A 84 -3.18 13.90 -13.95
CA LEU A 84 -4.26 13.59 -13.00
C LEU A 84 -5.63 13.55 -13.67
N TYR A 85 -6.39 12.50 -13.36
CA TYR A 85 -7.72 12.24 -13.88
C TYR A 85 -8.67 11.85 -12.75
N THR A 86 -9.94 12.19 -12.85
CA THR A 86 -10.96 11.70 -11.91
C THR A 86 -12.17 11.10 -12.60
N ALA A 87 -12.82 10.14 -11.95
CA ALA A 87 -14.08 9.54 -12.37
C ALA A 87 -15.25 10.11 -11.57
N ASP A 88 -16.45 10.04 -12.16
CA ASP A 88 -17.69 10.47 -11.49
C ASP A 88 -17.90 9.74 -10.16
N GLY A 89 -18.19 10.52 -9.12
CA GLY A 89 -18.46 10.00 -7.79
C GLY A 89 -17.22 9.54 -7.00
N SER A 90 -16.00 9.81 -7.50
CA SER A 90 -14.74 9.82 -6.74
C SER A 90 -14.47 11.24 -6.21
N PHE A 91 -13.20 11.67 -6.13
CA PHE A 91 -12.83 13.05 -5.83
C PHE A 91 -13.29 14.03 -6.92
N THR A 92 -13.70 15.23 -6.52
CA THR A 92 -14.04 16.29 -7.47
C THR A 92 -12.78 16.77 -8.20
N PRO A 93 -12.91 17.39 -9.40
CA PRO A 93 -11.78 18.01 -10.09
C PRO A 93 -11.02 19.02 -9.22
N GLU A 94 -11.71 19.76 -8.33
CA GLU A 94 -11.09 20.70 -7.39
C GLU A 94 -10.25 19.98 -6.33
N GLN A 95 -10.77 18.89 -5.76
CA GLN A 95 -10.00 18.06 -4.82
C GLN A 95 -8.75 17.49 -5.50
N VAL A 96 -8.88 16.94 -6.71
CA VAL A 96 -7.75 16.41 -7.47
C VAL A 96 -6.73 17.51 -7.82
N ARG A 97 -7.19 18.70 -8.21
CA ARG A 97 -6.30 19.84 -8.47
C ARG A 97 -5.51 20.25 -7.22
N SER A 98 -6.14 20.22 -6.04
CA SER A 98 -5.44 20.52 -4.76
C SER A 98 -4.40 19.46 -4.37
N LEU A 99 -4.47 18.26 -4.95
CA LEU A 99 -3.51 17.18 -4.70
C LEU A 99 -2.25 17.28 -5.58
N ALA A 100 -2.24 18.08 -6.65
CA ALA A 100 -1.11 18.13 -7.58
C ALA A 100 0.23 18.42 -6.90
N GLN A 101 0.33 19.52 -6.14
CA GLN A 101 1.57 19.86 -5.43
C GLN A 101 1.97 18.79 -4.38
N PRO A 102 1.07 18.35 -3.45
CA PRO A 102 1.40 17.28 -2.52
C PRO A 102 1.89 15.98 -3.17
N LEU A 103 1.35 15.63 -4.34
CA LEU A 103 1.77 14.43 -5.09
C LEU A 103 3.11 14.63 -5.78
N SER A 104 3.37 15.80 -6.36
CA SER A 104 4.69 16.16 -6.92
C SER A 104 5.77 16.14 -5.83
N GLU A 105 5.45 16.60 -4.62
CA GLU A 105 6.34 16.52 -3.45
C GLU A 105 6.55 15.09 -2.96
N ALA A 106 5.50 14.27 -2.96
CA ALA A 106 5.59 12.85 -2.62
C ALA A 106 6.48 12.10 -3.60
N LEU A 107 6.26 12.29 -4.92
CA LEU A 107 7.07 11.70 -5.97
C LEU A 107 8.55 12.08 -5.80
N ARG A 108 8.85 13.37 -5.59
CA ARG A 108 10.23 13.82 -5.36
C ARG A 108 10.85 13.13 -4.15
N TYR A 109 10.14 13.10 -3.03
CA TYR A 109 10.63 12.45 -1.81
C TYR A 109 10.93 10.96 -2.03
N VAL A 110 10.02 10.21 -2.64
CA VAL A 110 10.23 8.77 -2.83
C VAL A 110 11.33 8.50 -3.87
N SER A 111 11.47 9.36 -4.88
CA SER A 111 12.57 9.31 -5.84
C SER A 111 13.91 9.56 -5.16
N ASP A 112 14.01 10.61 -4.33
CA ASP A 112 15.21 10.95 -3.57
C ASP A 112 15.60 9.81 -2.60
N ARG A 113 14.62 9.27 -1.86
CA ARG A 113 14.85 8.21 -0.87
C ARG A 113 15.27 6.89 -1.51
N THR A 114 14.65 6.51 -2.63
CA THR A 114 14.97 5.27 -3.34
C THR A 114 16.15 5.42 -4.29
N GLY A 115 16.56 6.64 -4.64
CA GLY A 115 17.54 6.89 -5.71
C GLY A 115 17.04 6.46 -7.09
N MET A 116 15.74 6.27 -7.26
CA MET A 116 15.10 5.88 -8.53
C MET A 116 14.40 7.09 -9.13
N GLN A 117 14.17 7.07 -10.44
CA GLN A 117 13.53 8.17 -11.16
C GLN A 117 12.51 7.63 -12.15
N LEU A 118 11.44 8.41 -12.39
CA LEU A 118 10.51 8.09 -13.47
C LEU A 118 11.19 8.32 -14.82
N SER A 119 11.05 7.35 -15.72
CA SER A 119 11.56 7.45 -17.10
C SER A 119 10.64 8.24 -18.03
N ALA A 120 9.36 8.37 -17.67
CA ALA A 120 8.34 9.10 -18.41
C ALA A 120 7.17 9.52 -17.48
N PRO A 121 6.22 10.37 -17.93
CA PRO A 121 5.07 10.72 -17.12
C PRO A 121 4.24 9.49 -16.69
N VAL A 122 3.56 9.59 -15.54
CA VAL A 122 2.64 8.59 -15.00
C VAL A 122 1.22 9.18 -14.90
N SER A 123 0.23 8.40 -15.31
CA SER A 123 -1.18 8.77 -15.16
C SER A 123 -1.70 8.32 -13.81
N ILE A 124 -2.35 9.22 -13.07
CA ILE A 124 -3.00 8.94 -11.79
C ILE A 124 -4.49 9.12 -11.97
N ILE A 125 -5.25 8.05 -11.74
CA ILE A 125 -6.69 8.04 -11.94
C ILE A 125 -7.38 7.83 -10.59
N PHE A 126 -8.10 8.85 -10.16
CA PHE A 126 -8.97 8.81 -8.99
C PHE A 126 -10.29 8.14 -9.40
N GLU A 127 -10.48 6.90 -8.96
CA GLU A 127 -11.60 6.05 -9.32
C GLU A 127 -12.59 5.85 -8.17
N ARG A 128 -13.83 5.51 -8.52
CA ARG A 128 -14.84 5.13 -7.52
C ARG A 128 -14.93 3.61 -7.42
N ARG A 129 -15.03 3.09 -6.20
CA ARG A 129 -15.38 1.68 -5.94
C ARG A 129 -16.67 1.61 -5.12
N ALA A 130 -17.49 0.58 -5.36
CA ALA A 130 -18.82 0.44 -4.76
C ALA A 130 -18.84 0.47 -3.21
N ASN A 131 -17.77 0.02 -2.57
CA ASN A 131 -17.65 -0.07 -1.11
C ASN A 131 -16.78 1.03 -0.47
N CYS A 132 -16.33 2.03 -1.25
CA CYS A 132 -15.43 3.08 -0.77
C CYS A 132 -14.18 2.56 -0.05
N GLY A 133 -13.70 1.35 -0.37
CA GLY A 133 -12.45 0.85 0.15
C GLY A 133 -11.29 1.65 -0.46
N LEU A 134 -10.57 2.38 0.38
CA LEU A 134 -9.47 3.24 -0.04
C LEU A 134 -8.20 2.44 -0.31
N ASP A 135 -7.94 2.17 -1.57
CA ASP A 135 -6.91 1.26 -2.03
C ASP A 135 -6.20 1.82 -3.27
N GLY A 136 -4.95 1.42 -3.47
CA GLY A 136 -4.10 1.82 -4.59
C GLY A 136 -3.74 0.63 -5.46
N ALA A 137 -3.46 0.88 -6.74
CA ALA A 137 -2.83 -0.12 -7.59
C ALA A 137 -2.04 0.54 -8.72
N ALA A 138 -0.74 0.28 -8.76
CA ALA A 138 0.13 0.62 -9.87
C ALA A 138 0.09 -0.46 -10.97
N TYR A 139 -0.45 -0.10 -12.13
CA TYR A 139 -0.31 -0.84 -13.38
C TYR A 139 0.94 -0.32 -14.10
N THR A 140 2.09 -0.76 -13.61
CA THR A 140 3.40 -0.17 -13.89
C THR A 140 3.81 -0.22 -15.35
N GLU A 141 3.52 -1.32 -16.05
CA GLU A 141 3.74 -1.46 -17.51
C GLU A 141 2.92 -0.47 -18.33
N ARG A 142 1.77 -0.03 -17.81
CA ARG A 142 0.87 0.96 -18.43
C ARG A 142 1.11 2.38 -17.93
N ARG A 143 2.08 2.57 -17.03
CA ARG A 143 2.34 3.85 -16.34
C ARG A 143 1.08 4.50 -15.78
N THR A 144 0.22 3.66 -15.18
CA THR A 144 -1.08 4.09 -14.67
C THR A 144 -1.22 3.64 -13.23
N ILE A 145 -1.51 4.59 -12.35
CA ILE A 145 -1.82 4.32 -10.94
C ILE A 145 -3.30 4.61 -10.74
N LEU A 146 -4.04 3.61 -10.25
CA LEU A 146 -5.41 3.80 -9.79
C LEU A 146 -5.41 4.08 -8.29
N LEU A 147 -6.14 5.10 -7.88
CA LEU A 147 -6.49 5.31 -6.47
C LEU A 147 -8.00 5.25 -6.35
N TYR A 148 -8.51 4.28 -5.59
CA TYR A 148 -9.93 4.20 -5.29
C TYR A 148 -10.25 5.13 -4.14
N ALA A 149 -11.03 6.18 -4.39
CA ALA A 149 -11.43 7.16 -3.40
C ALA A 149 -12.93 7.49 -3.51
N CYS A 150 -13.52 7.85 -2.38
CA CYS A 150 -14.84 8.47 -2.31
C CYS A 150 -14.68 9.97 -1.94
N PRO A 151 -15.69 10.83 -2.22
CA PRO A 151 -15.55 12.28 -2.03
C PRO A 151 -15.13 12.71 -0.62
N ASP A 152 -15.46 11.90 0.38
CA ASP A 152 -15.19 12.10 1.81
C ASP A 152 -13.85 11.48 2.28
N THR A 153 -13.14 10.78 1.38
CA THR A 153 -11.83 10.23 1.70
C THR A 153 -10.84 11.37 2.02
N PRO A 154 -10.13 11.33 3.16
CA PRO A 154 -9.14 12.33 3.49
C PRO A 154 -8.02 12.40 2.43
N THR A 155 -7.77 13.60 1.89
CA THR A 155 -6.80 13.83 0.81
C THR A 155 -5.36 13.50 1.23
N ASN A 156 -5.00 13.69 2.50
CA ASN A 156 -3.70 13.27 3.03
C ASN A 156 -3.51 11.75 2.91
N ARG A 157 -4.57 10.95 3.11
CA ARG A 157 -4.49 9.50 2.97
C ARG A 157 -4.30 9.07 1.52
N ALA A 158 -4.89 9.80 0.57
CA ALA A 158 -4.63 9.62 -0.86
C ALA A 158 -3.14 9.83 -1.20
N VAL A 159 -2.50 10.86 -0.63
CA VAL A 159 -1.06 11.11 -0.80
C VAL A 159 -0.24 9.96 -0.23
N ASN A 160 -0.58 9.43 0.95
CA ASN A 160 0.18 8.33 1.56
C ASN A 160 0.16 7.06 0.71
N ILE A 161 -1.00 6.73 0.13
CA ILE A 161 -1.16 5.57 -0.75
C ILE A 161 -0.40 5.82 -2.06
N LEU A 162 -0.59 6.98 -2.68
CA LEU A 162 0.09 7.28 -3.94
C LEU A 162 1.62 7.35 -3.79
N ALA A 163 2.15 7.76 -2.63
CA ALA A 163 3.58 7.69 -2.35
C ALA A 163 4.11 6.24 -2.42
N HIS A 164 3.34 5.27 -1.91
CA HIS A 164 3.67 3.85 -2.02
C HIS A 164 3.58 3.39 -3.49
N GLU A 165 2.49 3.70 -4.18
CA GLU A 165 2.31 3.32 -5.60
C GLU A 165 3.37 3.93 -6.53
N PHE A 166 3.86 5.14 -6.23
CA PHE A 166 4.97 5.74 -6.97
C PHE A 166 6.22 4.89 -6.90
N VAL A 167 6.52 4.27 -5.76
CA VAL A 167 7.71 3.42 -5.64
C VAL A 167 7.58 2.18 -6.51
N HIS A 168 6.39 1.59 -6.68
CA HIS A 168 6.21 0.52 -7.65
C HIS A 168 6.51 0.99 -9.08
N GLN A 169 6.01 2.17 -9.47
CA GLN A 169 6.33 2.72 -10.79
C GLN A 169 7.83 3.01 -10.96
N LEU A 170 8.48 3.57 -9.94
CA LEU A 170 9.92 3.84 -9.93
C LEU A 170 10.73 2.54 -10.01
N ALA A 171 10.34 1.51 -9.26
CA ALA A 171 10.96 0.20 -9.28
C ALA A 171 10.82 -0.46 -10.67
N ASN A 172 9.66 -0.33 -11.32
CA ASN A 172 9.50 -0.78 -12.70
C ASN A 172 10.42 -0.03 -13.67
N ASP A 173 10.55 1.28 -13.53
CA ASP A 173 11.43 2.08 -14.40
C ASP A 173 12.92 1.77 -14.17
N HIS A 174 13.28 1.39 -12.95
CA HIS A 174 14.65 1.10 -12.54
C HIS A 174 15.08 -0.35 -12.82
N TYR A 175 14.27 -1.34 -12.45
CA TYR A 175 14.58 -2.76 -12.59
C TYR A 175 14.00 -3.38 -13.87
N GLY A 176 13.11 -2.68 -14.57
CA GLY A 176 12.47 -3.17 -15.80
C GLY A 176 11.64 -4.44 -15.54
N PRO A 177 11.69 -5.43 -16.46
CA PRO A 177 10.90 -6.66 -16.36
C PRO A 177 11.08 -7.43 -15.05
N ALA A 178 12.22 -7.29 -14.37
CA ALA A 178 12.47 -7.94 -13.09
C ALA A 178 11.49 -7.48 -11.99
N HIS A 179 10.98 -6.24 -12.06
CA HIS A 179 9.97 -5.75 -11.12
C HIS A 179 8.69 -6.60 -11.13
N MET A 180 8.27 -7.08 -12.31
CA MET A 180 7.07 -7.91 -12.46
C MET A 180 7.24 -9.34 -11.93
N GLN A 181 8.47 -9.73 -11.59
CA GLN A 181 8.82 -11.02 -11.01
C GLN A 181 9.41 -10.88 -9.60
N ALA A 182 9.47 -9.66 -9.06
CA ALA A 182 10.05 -9.42 -7.75
C ALA A 182 9.32 -10.22 -6.66
N ASP A 183 10.09 -10.70 -5.69
CA ASP A 183 9.54 -11.30 -4.48
C ASP A 183 8.56 -10.34 -3.82
N LEU A 184 7.39 -10.85 -3.40
CA LEU A 184 6.35 -10.03 -2.78
C LEU A 184 6.87 -9.26 -1.57
N ILE A 185 7.72 -9.89 -0.75
CA ILE A 185 8.35 -9.29 0.43
C ILE A 185 9.15 -8.05 0.00
N LEU A 186 9.95 -8.18 -1.06
CA LEU A 186 10.83 -7.13 -1.52
C LEU A 186 10.07 -6.03 -2.26
N SER A 187 9.07 -6.38 -3.06
CA SER A 187 8.27 -5.41 -3.83
C SER A 187 7.43 -4.52 -2.90
N GLU A 188 6.62 -5.12 -2.03
CA GLU A 188 5.77 -4.38 -1.08
C GLU A 188 6.61 -3.72 0.03
N GLY A 189 7.68 -4.38 0.46
CA GLY A 189 8.63 -3.85 1.43
C GLY A 189 9.35 -2.61 0.90
N LEU A 190 9.83 -2.63 -0.34
CA LEU A 190 10.47 -1.47 -0.97
C LEU A 190 9.48 -0.32 -1.14
N ALA A 191 8.26 -0.61 -1.59
CA ALA A 191 7.24 0.41 -1.79
C ALA A 191 6.86 1.11 -0.48
N THR A 192 6.67 0.32 0.58
CA THR A 192 6.39 0.83 1.92
C THR A 192 7.60 1.57 2.50
N TRP A 193 8.81 1.03 2.36
CA TRP A 193 10.04 1.66 2.82
C TRP A 193 10.32 2.99 2.13
N GLY A 194 10.14 3.05 0.80
CA GLY A 194 10.33 4.24 -0.02
C GLY A 194 9.32 5.34 0.31
N ALA A 195 8.09 4.96 0.69
CA ALA A 195 7.05 5.88 1.15
C ALA A 195 7.21 6.34 2.61
N GLY A 196 8.32 5.98 3.29
CA GLY A 196 8.55 6.08 4.73
C GLY A 196 7.89 7.26 5.47
N LYS A 197 8.18 8.53 5.13
CA LYS A 197 7.62 9.69 5.87
C LYS A 197 6.09 9.78 5.83
N TYR A 198 5.45 9.11 4.87
CA TYR A 198 3.99 9.04 4.73
C TYR A 198 3.39 7.81 5.45
N TRP A 199 4.22 6.91 5.97
CA TRP A 199 3.81 5.64 6.59
C TRP A 199 4.28 5.47 8.03
N LEU A 200 5.38 6.12 8.43
CA LEU A 200 6.02 5.97 9.74
C LEU A 200 5.36 6.77 10.88
N GLY A 201 4.39 7.63 10.58
CA GLY A 201 3.77 8.49 11.58
C GLY A 201 4.81 9.38 12.28
N ARG A 202 5.05 9.12 13.57
CA ARG A 202 6.02 9.86 14.41
C ARG A 202 7.43 9.25 14.44
N GLU A 203 7.59 8.02 13.97
CA GLU A 203 8.85 7.29 14.04
C GLU A 203 9.81 7.77 12.94
N SER A 204 11.12 7.73 13.20
CA SER A 204 12.15 8.16 12.25
C SER A 204 12.43 7.13 11.15
N ASP A 205 12.20 5.85 11.45
CA ASP A 205 12.55 4.71 10.62
C ASP A 205 11.68 3.49 10.93
N PHE A 206 11.71 2.50 10.02
CA PHE A 206 10.87 1.30 10.15
C PHE A 206 11.36 0.34 11.23
N ARG A 207 12.62 0.44 11.65
CA ARG A 207 13.14 -0.32 12.79
C ARG A 207 12.44 0.09 14.08
N GLY A 208 12.51 1.38 14.42
CA GLY A 208 11.87 1.95 15.60
C GLY A 208 10.36 1.70 15.56
N PHE A 209 9.74 1.91 14.40
CA PHE A 209 8.31 1.67 14.23
C PHE A 209 7.90 0.22 14.52
N VAL A 210 8.58 -0.77 13.92
CA VAL A 210 8.26 -2.19 14.13
C VAL A 210 8.60 -2.63 15.55
N ALA A 211 9.74 -2.19 16.09
CA ALA A 211 10.15 -2.53 17.46
C ALA A 211 9.13 -2.00 18.50
N HIS A 212 8.68 -0.76 18.33
CA HIS A 212 7.67 -0.14 19.21
C HIS A 212 6.33 -0.87 19.11
N ASN A 213 5.80 -1.03 17.89
CA ASN A 213 4.41 -1.43 17.70
C ASN A 213 4.20 -2.95 17.65
N TYR A 214 5.20 -3.73 17.24
CA TYR A 214 5.02 -5.13 16.86
C TYR A 214 6.05 -6.11 17.43
N ALA A 215 7.05 -5.68 18.22
CA ALA A 215 8.11 -6.57 18.72
C ALA A 215 7.59 -7.87 19.39
N SER A 216 6.49 -7.78 20.13
CA SER A 216 5.86 -8.93 20.82
C SER A 216 4.87 -9.72 19.96
N ALA A 217 4.59 -9.28 18.74
CA ALA A 217 3.53 -9.80 17.88
C ALA A 217 3.95 -9.91 16.40
N LEU A 218 5.25 -10.12 16.14
CA LEU A 218 5.78 -10.28 14.79
C LEU A 218 5.14 -11.49 14.09
N LEU A 219 4.79 -11.30 12.82
CA LEU A 219 4.39 -12.38 11.92
C LEU A 219 5.63 -12.95 11.21
N PRO A 220 5.62 -14.21 10.76
CA PRO A 220 6.70 -14.75 9.93
C PRO A 220 6.83 -13.95 8.63
N ILE A 221 8.04 -13.52 8.27
CA ILE A 221 8.23 -12.63 7.10
C ILE A 221 7.89 -13.32 5.77
N GLY A 222 7.98 -14.65 5.72
CA GLY A 222 7.60 -15.46 4.56
C GLY A 222 6.09 -15.71 4.41
N SER A 223 5.25 -15.19 5.31
CA SER A 223 3.80 -15.39 5.23
C SER A 223 3.15 -14.52 4.16
N HIS A 224 2.12 -15.04 3.50
CA HIS A 224 1.30 -14.25 2.59
C HIS A 224 0.20 -13.55 3.39
N TYR A 225 -0.01 -12.24 3.23
CA TYR A 225 -1.00 -11.48 4.02
C TYR A 225 -2.44 -12.03 3.90
N ARG A 226 -2.78 -12.58 2.72
CA ARG A 226 -4.05 -13.29 2.45
C ARG A 226 -4.30 -14.49 3.36
N ASP A 227 -3.27 -15.12 3.91
CA ASP A 227 -3.42 -16.29 4.79
C ASP A 227 -4.09 -15.91 6.12
N TYR A 228 -3.98 -14.65 6.53
CA TYR A 228 -4.59 -14.14 7.75
C TYR A 228 -5.97 -13.53 7.53
N GLY A 229 -6.25 -13.03 6.32
CA GLY A 229 -7.55 -12.44 5.97
C GLY A 229 -7.91 -11.16 6.73
N THR A 230 -6.98 -10.52 7.44
CA THR A 230 -7.22 -9.29 8.21
C THR A 230 -6.35 -8.13 7.72
N LEU A 231 -6.88 -6.91 7.83
CA LEU A 231 -6.16 -5.69 7.49
C LEU A 231 -4.98 -5.41 8.42
N ASP A 232 -5.13 -5.75 9.71
CA ASP A 232 -4.05 -5.61 10.69
C ASP A 232 -2.85 -6.50 10.33
N ALA A 233 -3.07 -7.77 9.96
CA ALA A 233 -1.99 -8.65 9.55
C ALA A 233 -1.32 -8.17 8.25
N MET A 234 -2.09 -7.69 7.28
CA MET A 234 -1.55 -7.11 6.05
C MET A 234 -0.67 -5.89 6.34
N ASN A 235 -1.17 -4.91 7.08
CA ASN A 235 -0.41 -3.72 7.46
C ASN A 235 0.85 -4.11 8.23
N ARG A 236 0.74 -5.03 9.20
CA ARG A 236 1.89 -5.49 9.98
C ARG A 236 2.96 -6.13 9.10
N LEU A 237 2.58 -7.00 8.16
CA LEU A 237 3.53 -7.57 7.21
C LEU A 237 4.21 -6.49 6.36
N TYR A 238 3.48 -5.47 5.89
CA TYR A 238 4.06 -4.38 5.10
C TYR A 238 5.09 -3.58 5.91
N TYR A 239 4.79 -3.25 7.18
CA TYR A 239 5.75 -2.58 8.07
C TYR A 239 6.97 -3.45 8.36
N GLN A 240 6.77 -4.76 8.59
CA GLN A 240 7.87 -5.70 8.81
C GLN A 240 8.75 -5.85 7.56
N TRP A 241 8.15 -5.94 6.37
CA TRP A 241 8.87 -6.01 5.10
C TRP A 241 9.63 -4.71 4.81
N ALA A 242 9.05 -3.54 5.10
CA ALA A 242 9.76 -2.27 5.00
C ALA A 242 10.94 -2.18 5.97
N SER A 243 10.77 -2.68 7.20
CA SER A 243 11.86 -2.79 8.18
C SER A 243 12.94 -3.77 7.74
N LEU A 244 12.56 -4.86 7.08
CA LEU A 244 13.50 -5.80 6.47
C LEU A 244 14.29 -5.15 5.33
N VAL A 245 13.66 -4.36 4.46
CA VAL A 245 14.37 -3.59 3.43
C VAL A 245 15.38 -2.63 4.06
N ASP A 246 15.01 -1.95 5.14
CA ASP A 246 15.89 -1.05 5.88
C ASP A 246 17.12 -1.79 6.45
N PHE A 247 16.89 -2.97 7.05
CA PHE A 247 17.96 -3.87 7.50
C PHE A 247 18.87 -4.32 6.36
N LEU A 248 18.31 -4.78 5.24
CA LEU A 248 19.09 -5.27 4.10
C LEU A 248 19.95 -4.16 3.49
N ILE A 249 19.38 -2.98 3.24
CA ILE A 249 20.15 -1.85 2.69
C ILE A 249 21.23 -1.40 3.68
N THR A 250 20.93 -1.34 4.98
CA THR A 250 21.86 -0.86 6.01
C THR A 250 23.00 -1.84 6.27
N THR A 251 22.72 -3.16 6.27
CA THR A 251 23.70 -4.19 6.68
C THR A 251 24.37 -4.90 5.52
N GLN A 252 23.66 -5.07 4.40
CA GLN A 252 24.15 -5.77 3.21
C GLN A 252 24.52 -4.80 2.07
N GLY A 253 24.07 -3.55 2.16
CA GLY A 253 24.30 -2.54 1.14
C GLY A 253 23.28 -2.58 0.01
N ARG A 254 23.16 -1.44 -0.69
CA ARG A 254 22.19 -1.25 -1.78
C ARG A 254 22.38 -2.22 -2.94
N GLU A 255 23.63 -2.52 -3.32
CA GLU A 255 23.93 -3.42 -4.44
C GLU A 255 23.40 -4.85 -4.21
N ASN A 256 23.59 -5.37 -2.99
CA ASN A 256 23.07 -6.69 -2.62
C ASN A 256 21.53 -6.69 -2.57
N PHE A 257 20.92 -5.62 -2.04
CA PHE A 257 19.47 -5.46 -2.08
C PHE A 257 18.94 -5.46 -3.53
N ASP A 258 19.55 -4.69 -4.43
CA ASP A 258 19.14 -4.62 -5.84
C ASP A 258 19.32 -5.97 -6.55
N THR A 259 20.41 -6.68 -6.25
CA THR A 259 20.65 -8.03 -6.78
C THR A 259 19.59 -9.02 -6.30
N LEU A 260 19.27 -8.99 -5.01
CA LEU A 260 18.22 -9.82 -4.42
C LEU A 260 16.85 -9.50 -5.02
N TYR A 261 16.51 -8.21 -5.16
CA TYR A 261 15.25 -7.77 -5.77
C TYR A 261 15.07 -8.34 -7.18
N LYS A 262 16.11 -8.26 -8.01
CA LYS A 262 16.10 -8.76 -9.40
C LYS A 262 16.09 -10.30 -9.49
N SER A 263 16.45 -10.99 -8.42
CA SER A 263 16.47 -12.46 -8.36
C SER A 263 15.10 -13.08 -8.06
N GLY A 264 14.04 -12.27 -7.92
CA GLY A 264 12.69 -12.77 -7.72
C GLY A 264 12.19 -13.61 -8.91
N HIS A 265 11.39 -14.63 -8.60
CA HIS A 265 10.78 -15.54 -9.60
C HIS A 265 9.25 -15.53 -9.56
N GLY A 266 8.66 -14.47 -8.99
CA GLY A 266 7.22 -14.27 -8.97
C GLY A 266 6.72 -13.51 -7.74
N MET A 267 5.51 -12.99 -7.85
CA MET A 267 4.82 -12.16 -6.84
C MET A 267 4.22 -12.98 -5.68
N SER A 268 5.00 -13.94 -5.17
CA SER A 268 4.75 -14.67 -3.92
C SER A 268 5.89 -14.38 -2.94
N PRO A 269 5.68 -14.51 -1.62
CA PRO A 269 6.78 -14.45 -0.67
C PRO A 269 7.83 -15.53 -0.94
N ASN A 270 9.10 -15.20 -0.67
CA ASN A 270 10.23 -16.15 -0.71
C ASN A 270 10.52 -16.76 -2.10
N THR A 271 10.44 -15.94 -3.15
CA THR A 271 10.79 -16.32 -4.53
C THR A 271 12.16 -15.76 -4.96
N ALA A 272 12.74 -14.83 -4.20
CA ALA A 272 14.10 -14.34 -4.44
C ALA A 272 15.18 -15.32 -3.96
N ASP A 273 16.38 -15.19 -4.53
CA ASP A 273 17.55 -16.02 -4.18
C ASP A 273 18.28 -15.48 -2.94
N TYR A 274 17.63 -15.56 -1.78
CA TYR A 274 18.21 -15.15 -0.49
C TYR A 274 19.54 -15.87 -0.22
N GLN A 275 19.59 -17.18 -0.47
CA GLN A 275 20.79 -17.99 -0.21
C GLN A 275 21.96 -17.61 -1.12
N GLY A 276 21.72 -17.44 -2.42
CA GLY A 276 22.77 -17.10 -3.37
C GLY A 276 23.27 -15.66 -3.25
N VAL A 277 22.39 -14.71 -2.88
CA VAL A 277 22.75 -13.29 -2.78
C VAL A 277 23.24 -12.90 -1.39
N LEU A 278 22.62 -13.40 -0.32
CA LEU A 278 22.92 -13.02 1.07
C LEU A 278 23.70 -14.09 1.84
N GLY A 279 23.92 -15.27 1.25
CA GLY A 279 24.58 -16.40 1.93
C GLY A 279 23.72 -17.10 2.99
N SER A 280 22.45 -16.71 3.13
CA SER A 280 21.49 -17.27 4.09
C SER A 280 20.11 -17.37 3.45
N ASP A 281 19.38 -18.43 3.75
CA ASP A 281 17.97 -18.54 3.38
C ASP A 281 17.09 -17.49 4.09
N LEU A 282 15.83 -17.36 3.68
CA LEU A 282 14.90 -16.38 4.24
C LEU A 282 14.73 -16.55 5.76
N ALA A 283 14.74 -17.79 6.26
CA ALA A 283 14.58 -18.05 7.69
C ALA A 283 15.79 -17.52 8.49
N GLY A 284 17.01 -17.74 8.01
CA GLY A 284 18.22 -17.19 8.62
C GLY A 284 18.29 -15.66 8.49
N VAL A 285 17.84 -15.10 7.37
CA VAL A 285 17.71 -13.64 7.19
C VAL A 285 16.69 -13.05 8.17
N GLU A 286 15.56 -13.73 8.39
CA GLU A 286 14.56 -13.33 9.38
C GLU A 286 15.14 -13.26 10.80
N GLN A 287 15.97 -14.24 11.18
CA GLN A 287 16.62 -14.23 12.50
C GLN A 287 17.60 -13.06 12.63
N GLN A 288 18.44 -12.83 11.62
CA GLN A 288 19.38 -11.69 11.64
C GLN A 288 18.65 -10.35 11.72
N TRP A 289 17.54 -10.20 10.99
CA TRP A 289 16.70 -9.01 11.07
C TRP A 289 16.07 -8.84 12.46
N LYS A 290 15.55 -9.90 13.08
CA LYS A 290 15.02 -9.86 14.46
C LYS A 290 16.08 -9.48 15.48
N GLU A 291 17.30 -9.99 15.34
CA GLU A 291 18.42 -9.58 16.18
C GLU A 291 18.73 -8.09 15.99
N TRP A 292 18.74 -7.61 14.74
CA TRP A 292 18.94 -6.19 14.44
C TRP A 292 17.84 -5.30 15.02
N LEU A 293 16.57 -5.72 14.96
CA LEU A 293 15.44 -5.03 15.59
C LEU A 293 15.64 -4.85 17.11
N SER A 294 16.29 -5.81 17.78
CA SER A 294 16.45 -5.83 19.24
C SER A 294 17.63 -5.00 19.78
N ARG A 295 18.51 -4.55 18.90
CA ARG A 295 19.64 -3.67 19.27
C ARG A 295 19.19 -2.23 19.44
#